data_AF-A0A5J4N594-F1
#
_entry.id   AF-A0A5J4N594-F1
#
_cell.length_a   1.000
_cell.length_b   1.000
_cell.length_c   1.000
_cell.angle_alpha   90.00
_cell.angle_beta   90.00
_cell.angle_gamma   90.00
#
_symmetry.space_group_name_H-M   'P 1'
#
loop_
_entity.id
_entity.type
_entity.pdbx_description
1 polymer ?
#
loop_
_entity_poly.entity_id
_entity_poly.type
_entity_poly.pdbx_seq_one_letter_code
_entity_poly.pdbx_strand_id
1 'polypeptide(L)'
;MCSYVFVYISQLLVVISLACFSHLSLFRRFQPTTKVPNTHGCYIANVIRNPYNGMKYLCGAVDKTIIVMEWYNPRSTFIETKRVEVPNMPTPVLNFDLIICQDQPLPLVCLGVFATPDPLHYKLHLVNLNDDGKDSWFVNALNPENQLQVIKVVQLEYNTLLICFPTHATIVNLNGRVKVDREGWKAELQFGATIHSIVCLQDSVLAFHTHGLRGIGFDGQ
;
A
#
# COMPACT_ATOMS: atom_id res chain seq x y z
N MET A 1 -13.13 12.80 18.17
CA MET A 1 -11.76 12.49 17.69
C MET A 1 -11.59 13.14 16.32
N CYS A 2 -10.71 14.14 16.20
CA CYS A 2 -10.43 14.79 14.90
C CYS A 2 -9.27 14.07 14.22
N SER A 3 -9.55 13.20 13.25
CA SER A 3 -8.55 12.49 12.45
C SER A 3 -8.25 13.29 11.18
N TYR A 4 -7.09 13.95 11.11
CA TYR A 4 -6.63 14.66 9.92
C TYR A 4 -5.44 13.94 9.30
N VAL A 5 -5.36 13.95 7.97
CA VAL A 5 -4.19 13.47 7.23
C VAL A 5 -3.22 14.64 7.05
N PHE A 6 -1.99 14.46 7.53
CA PHE A 6 -0.90 15.39 7.31
C PHE A 6 0.07 14.81 6.29
N VAL A 7 0.51 15.65 5.36
CA VAL A 7 1.46 15.29 4.31
C VAL A 7 2.70 16.18 4.39
N TYR A 8 3.90 15.57 4.31
CA TYR A 8 5.18 16.27 4.16
C TYR A 8 5.48 16.60 2.70
N ILE A 9 5.90 17.83 2.43
CA ILE A 9 6.11 18.36 1.07
C ILE A 9 7.54 18.12 0.51
N SER A 10 8.41 17.36 1.19
CA SER A 10 9.76 17.04 0.68
C SER A 10 10.10 15.54 0.74
N GLN A 11 9.92 14.85 -0.39
CA GLN A 11 10.45 13.53 -0.81
C GLN A 11 10.38 12.29 0.13
N LEU A 12 10.09 12.44 1.42
CA LEU A 12 9.70 11.37 2.32
C LEU A 12 8.34 11.74 2.91
N LEU A 13 7.31 11.09 2.37
CA LEU A 13 5.95 11.31 2.79
C LEU A 13 5.64 10.34 3.92
N VAL A 14 5.61 10.86 5.15
CA VAL A 14 5.02 10.14 6.29
C VAL A 14 3.55 10.54 6.35
N VAL A 15 2.65 9.64 5.93
CA VAL A 15 1.23 9.77 6.25
C VAL A 15 1.09 9.51 7.74
N ILE A 16 1.07 10.56 8.55
CA ILE A 16 0.87 10.40 9.99
C ILE A 16 -0.64 10.36 10.24
N SER A 17 -1.19 9.14 10.37
CA SER A 17 -2.44 8.95 11.11
C SER A 17 -2.17 9.29 12.59
N LEU A 18 -3.02 10.13 13.19
CA LEU A 18 -2.79 10.75 14.51
C LEU A 18 -2.50 9.77 15.67
N ALA A 19 -2.78 8.47 15.51
CA ALA A 19 -2.38 7.44 16.47
C ALA A 19 -0.86 7.44 16.76
N CYS A 20 -0.03 7.86 15.80
CA CYS A 20 1.44 7.88 15.94
C CYS A 20 2.00 9.24 16.40
N PHE A 21 1.17 10.31 16.40
CA PHE A 21 1.67 11.67 16.67
C PHE A 21 2.05 11.91 18.13
N SER A 22 1.44 11.20 19.08
CA SER A 22 1.78 11.33 20.51
C SER A 22 3.19 10.84 20.86
N HIS A 23 3.85 10.07 19.99
CA HIS A 23 5.15 9.45 20.27
C HIS A 23 6.34 10.06 19.49
N LEU A 24 6.09 10.98 18.54
CA LEU A 24 7.10 11.54 17.61
C LEU A 24 7.62 12.93 18.03
N SER A 25 7.32 13.40 19.25
CA SER A 25 7.66 14.73 19.77
C SER A 25 9.15 14.93 20.13
N LEU A 26 10.10 14.29 19.44
CA LEU A 26 11.52 14.32 19.85
C LEU A 26 12.59 14.64 18.81
N PHE A 27 12.26 14.98 17.54
CA PHE A 27 13.30 15.44 16.60
C PHE A 27 13.04 16.82 15.98
N ARG A 28 14.08 17.65 16.12
CA ARG A 28 14.20 19.09 15.84
C ARG A 28 14.31 19.33 14.33
N ARG A 29 13.53 20.30 13.82
CA ARG A 29 13.41 20.78 12.42
C ARG A 29 12.64 19.88 11.46
N PHE A 30 11.32 19.85 11.66
CA PHE A 30 10.41 19.38 10.64
C PHE A 30 10.14 20.45 9.58
N GLN A 31 10.20 20.06 8.31
CA GLN A 31 9.66 20.85 7.20
C GLN A 31 8.15 21.07 7.39
N PRO A 32 7.55 22.16 6.86
CA PRO A 32 6.15 22.46 7.11
C PRO A 32 5.23 21.32 6.63
N THR A 33 4.40 20.82 7.54
CA THR A 33 3.32 19.88 7.25
C THR A 33 2.08 20.66 6.82
N THR A 34 1.38 20.13 5.81
CA THR A 34 0.11 20.71 5.38
C THR A 34 -1.03 19.76 5.72
N LYS A 35 -2.05 20.29 6.39
CA LYS A 35 -3.31 19.58 6.63
C LYS A 35 -4.08 19.46 5.33
N VAL A 36 -4.48 18.24 4.98
CA VAL A 36 -5.31 18.02 3.80
C VAL A 36 -6.79 18.26 4.17
N PRO A 37 -7.53 19.11 3.43
CA PRO A 37 -8.95 19.32 3.68
C PRO A 37 -9.77 18.06 3.36
N ASN A 38 -10.99 17.95 3.90
CA ASN A 38 -11.96 16.87 3.62
C ASN A 38 -11.51 15.44 3.96
N THR A 39 -10.44 15.26 4.74
CA THR A 39 -9.98 13.94 5.22
C THR A 39 -10.49 13.60 6.62
N HIS A 40 -11.53 14.25 7.12
CA HIS A 40 -12.03 13.99 8.47
C HIS A 40 -12.54 12.55 8.57
N GLY A 41 -12.13 11.84 9.63
CA GLY A 41 -12.50 10.44 9.85
C GLY A 41 -11.64 9.44 9.06
N CYS A 42 -10.65 9.92 8.29
CA CYS A 42 -9.70 9.03 7.63
C CYS A 42 -8.84 8.31 8.66
N TYR A 43 -8.80 6.98 8.59
CA TYR A 43 -8.09 6.13 9.56
C TYR A 43 -6.85 5.47 8.97
N ILE A 44 -6.78 5.31 7.64
CA ILE A 44 -5.60 4.86 6.91
C ILE A 44 -5.55 5.56 5.54
N ALA A 45 -4.34 5.93 5.10
CA ALA A 45 -4.13 6.58 3.82
C ALA A 45 -2.73 6.29 3.29
N ASN A 46 -2.56 6.43 1.98
CA ASN A 46 -1.29 6.23 1.30
C ASN A 46 -1.17 7.19 0.11
N VAL A 47 0.06 7.49 -0.30
CA VAL A 47 0.36 8.38 -1.42
C VAL A 47 1.26 7.68 -2.41
N ILE A 48 0.95 7.81 -3.69
CA ILE A 48 1.75 7.27 -4.76
C ILE A 48 1.96 8.30 -5.86
N ARG A 49 3.12 8.25 -6.51
CA ARG A 49 3.37 8.99 -7.74
C ARG A 49 3.27 8.01 -8.90
N ASN A 50 2.42 8.33 -9.87
CA ASN A 50 2.35 7.58 -11.11
C ASN A 50 3.60 7.91 -11.96
N PRO A 51 4.48 6.93 -12.24
CA PRO A 51 5.71 7.18 -12.98
C PRO A 51 5.48 7.51 -14.46
N TYR A 52 4.32 7.14 -15.02
CA TYR A 52 4.02 7.29 -16.44
C TYR A 52 3.54 8.70 -16.81
N ASN A 53 2.74 9.33 -15.94
CA ASN A 53 2.20 10.69 -16.17
C ASN A 53 2.71 11.73 -15.17
N GLY A 54 3.45 11.31 -14.14
CA GLY A 54 4.01 12.18 -13.11
C GLY A 54 3.02 12.66 -12.04
N MET A 55 1.73 12.31 -12.15
CA MET A 55 0.67 12.69 -11.21
C MET A 55 0.90 12.04 -9.85
N LYS A 56 0.45 12.71 -8.79
CA LYS A 56 0.51 12.19 -7.42
C LYS A 56 -0.91 12.03 -6.89
N TYR A 57 -1.18 10.87 -6.30
CA TYR A 57 -2.48 10.50 -5.77
C TYR A 57 -2.35 10.24 -4.28
N LEU A 58 -3.22 10.86 -3.49
CA LEU A 58 -3.46 10.54 -2.09
C LEU A 58 -4.80 9.82 -2.02
N CYS A 59 -4.78 8.60 -1.52
CA CYS A 59 -5.99 7.84 -1.26
C CYS A 59 -6.12 7.61 0.24
N GLY A 60 -7.35 7.63 0.77
CA GLY A 60 -7.61 7.38 2.18
C GLY A 60 -8.92 6.66 2.40
N ALA A 61 -8.96 5.74 3.37
CA ALA A 61 -10.19 5.09 3.79
C ALA A 61 -10.90 5.93 4.85
N VAL A 62 -12.19 6.18 4.63
CA VAL A 62 -13.12 6.84 5.55
C VAL A 62 -14.40 6.00 5.57
N ASP A 63 -14.77 5.46 6.73
CA ASP A 63 -15.86 4.50 6.87
C ASP A 63 -15.75 3.33 5.85
N LYS A 64 -16.74 3.18 4.96
CA LYS A 64 -16.74 2.22 3.85
C LYS A 64 -16.45 2.88 2.51
N THR A 65 -15.69 3.96 2.50
CA THR A 65 -15.37 4.72 1.28
C THR A 65 -13.88 4.95 1.16
N ILE A 66 -13.39 5.01 -0.07
CA ILE A 66 -12.05 5.47 -0.40
C ILE A 66 -12.19 6.85 -1.03
N ILE A 67 -11.59 7.86 -0.38
CA ILE A 67 -11.43 9.20 -0.95
C ILE A 67 -10.18 9.20 -1.81
N VAL A 68 -10.28 9.81 -2.99
CA VAL A 68 -9.18 9.95 -3.95
C VAL A 68 -8.91 11.42 -4.13
N MET A 69 -7.65 11.81 -3.99
CA MET A 69 -7.20 13.19 -4.15
C MET A 69 -6.00 13.26 -5.06
N GLU A 70 -5.96 14.29 -5.90
CA GLU A 70 -4.84 14.56 -6.82
C GLU A 70 -4.05 15.76 -6.36
N TRP A 71 -2.73 15.70 -6.56
CA TRP A 71 -1.85 16.83 -6.28
C TRP A 71 -2.05 17.96 -7.28
N TYR A 72 -2.42 19.13 -6.76
CA TYR A 72 -2.61 20.34 -7.54
C TYR A 72 -1.44 21.31 -7.35
N ASN A 73 -0.55 21.34 -8.35
CA ASN A 73 0.68 22.14 -8.33
C ASN A 73 0.47 23.62 -7.95
N PRO A 74 -0.51 24.36 -8.53
CA PRO A 74 -0.65 25.79 -8.25
C PRO A 74 -0.93 26.14 -6.78
N ARG A 75 -1.51 25.22 -6.01
CA ARG A 75 -1.77 25.40 -4.58
C ARG A 75 -0.87 24.54 -3.68
N SER A 76 0.00 23.72 -4.27
CA SER A 76 0.85 22.77 -3.55
C SER A 76 0.08 21.94 -2.50
N THR A 77 -1.08 21.42 -2.90
CA THR A 77 -1.97 20.63 -2.03
C THR A 77 -2.69 19.54 -2.81
N PHE A 78 -3.19 18.54 -2.09
CA PHE A 78 -4.12 17.56 -2.62
C PHE A 78 -5.54 18.13 -2.68
N ILE A 79 -6.25 17.84 -3.77
CA ILE A 79 -7.66 18.20 -3.99
C ILE A 79 -8.43 16.90 -4.22
N GLU A 80 -9.55 16.74 -3.50
CA GLU A 80 -10.45 15.60 -3.68
C GLU A 80 -11.05 15.59 -5.09
N THR A 81 -10.93 14.47 -5.79
CA THR A 81 -11.43 14.29 -7.15
C THR A 81 -12.52 13.24 -7.24
N LYS A 82 -12.49 12.21 -6.38
CA LYS A 82 -13.45 11.09 -6.41
C LYS A 82 -13.66 10.48 -5.02
N ARG A 83 -14.84 9.90 -4.80
CA ARG A 83 -15.13 8.98 -3.70
C ARG A 83 -15.66 7.67 -4.26
N VAL A 84 -15.15 6.56 -3.74
CA VAL A 84 -15.55 5.21 -4.17
C VAL A 84 -16.07 4.46 -2.96
N GLU A 85 -17.30 3.96 -3.04
CA GLU A 85 -17.86 3.10 -2.00
C GLU A 85 -17.28 1.68 -2.10
N VAL A 86 -16.94 1.10 -0.94
CA VAL A 86 -16.38 -0.24 -0.79
C VAL A 86 -17.24 -0.99 0.23
N PRO A 87 -18.36 -1.61 -0.18
CA PRO A 87 -19.29 -2.26 0.75
C PRO A 87 -18.64 -3.35 1.63
N ASN A 88 -17.65 -4.04 1.07
CA ASN A 88 -16.86 -5.12 1.67
C ASN A 88 -15.52 -4.63 2.26
N MET A 89 -15.43 -3.37 2.68
CA MET A 89 -14.23 -2.83 3.34
C MET A 89 -13.82 -3.72 4.53
N PRO A 90 -12.58 -4.22 4.60
CA PRO A 90 -12.10 -5.01 5.73
C PRO A 90 -12.20 -4.24 7.05
N THR A 91 -12.51 -4.92 8.14
CA THR A 91 -12.60 -4.30 9.47
C THR A 91 -11.84 -5.18 10.49
N PRO A 92 -10.65 -4.76 10.97
CA PRO A 92 -9.92 -3.55 10.60
C PRO A 92 -9.27 -3.63 9.21
N VAL A 93 -9.00 -2.48 8.59
CA VAL A 93 -8.15 -2.41 7.38
C VAL A 93 -6.69 -2.47 7.81
N LEU A 94 -6.02 -3.58 7.52
CA LEU A 94 -4.62 -3.82 7.90
C LEU A 94 -3.64 -3.44 6.79
N ASN A 95 -4.08 -3.43 5.53
CA ASN A 95 -3.27 -3.06 4.37
C ASN A 95 -3.99 -1.97 3.56
N PHE A 96 -3.22 -1.02 3.05
CA PHE A 96 -3.73 0.05 2.19
C PHE A 96 -2.60 0.49 1.26
N ASP A 97 -2.31 -0.36 0.27
CA ASP A 97 -1.22 -0.16 -0.66
C ASP A 97 -1.75 0.23 -2.05
N LEU A 98 -1.11 1.22 -2.67
CA LEU A 98 -1.51 1.74 -3.98
C LEU A 98 -0.68 1.10 -5.09
N ILE A 99 -1.34 0.72 -6.18
CA ILE A 99 -0.73 0.05 -7.33
C ILE A 99 -1.09 0.83 -8.60
N ILE A 100 -0.09 1.23 -9.38
CA ILE A 100 -0.30 1.95 -10.64
C ILE A 100 -0.46 0.95 -11.78
N CYS A 101 -1.55 1.07 -12.53
CA CYS A 101 -1.71 0.40 -13.82
C CYS A 101 -1.51 1.43 -14.93
N GLN A 102 -0.59 1.16 -15.85
CA GLN A 102 -0.27 2.03 -17.01
C GLN A 102 -1.50 2.44 -17.82
N ASP A 103 -2.47 1.54 -17.98
CA ASP A 103 -3.66 1.77 -18.81
C ASP A 103 -4.84 2.39 -18.03
N GLN A 104 -4.62 2.80 -16.77
CA GLN A 104 -5.68 3.33 -15.89
C GLN A 104 -5.31 4.70 -15.33
N PRO A 105 -6.25 5.66 -15.25
CA PRO A 105 -5.96 7.00 -14.76
C PRO A 105 -5.75 7.06 -13.24
N LEU A 106 -6.40 6.19 -12.46
CA LEU A 106 -6.29 6.12 -11.01
C LEU A 106 -5.63 4.81 -10.56
N PRO A 107 -4.94 4.79 -9.39
CA PRO A 107 -4.37 3.57 -8.83
C PRO A 107 -5.44 2.54 -8.47
N LEU A 108 -5.04 1.27 -8.40
CA LEU A 108 -5.75 0.26 -7.62
C LEU A 108 -5.38 0.40 -6.14
N VAL A 109 -6.28 -0.03 -5.25
CA VAL A 109 -6.00 -0.09 -3.80
C VAL A 109 -6.04 -1.53 -3.33
N CYS A 110 -4.93 -2.02 -2.78
CA CYS A 110 -4.84 -3.31 -2.12
C CYS A 110 -5.22 -3.17 -0.64
N LEU A 111 -6.35 -3.79 -0.26
CA LEU A 111 -6.88 -3.77 1.11
C LEU A 111 -6.50 -5.01 1.93
N GLY A 112 -5.86 -6.00 1.31
CA GLY A 112 -5.44 -7.22 1.99
C GLY A 112 -5.04 -8.33 1.02
N VAL A 113 -4.40 -9.35 1.60
CA VAL A 113 -3.94 -10.56 0.92
C VAL A 113 -4.52 -11.77 1.64
N PHE A 114 -5.01 -12.74 0.87
CA PHE A 114 -5.67 -13.93 1.40
C PHE A 114 -4.99 -15.19 0.87
N ALA A 115 -4.88 -16.19 1.74
CA ALA A 115 -4.44 -17.52 1.36
C ALA A 115 -5.45 -18.18 0.40
N THR A 116 -4.94 -19.03 -0.48
CA THR A 116 -5.75 -19.93 -1.31
C THR A 116 -5.26 -21.37 -1.13
N PRO A 117 -6.03 -22.39 -1.58
CA PRO A 117 -5.56 -23.77 -1.55
C PRO A 117 -4.29 -24.02 -2.38
N ASP A 118 -4.02 -23.18 -3.37
CA ASP A 118 -2.78 -23.23 -4.16
C ASP A 118 -1.67 -22.41 -3.46
N PRO A 119 -0.58 -23.04 -3.01
CA PRO A 119 0.51 -22.34 -2.31
C PRO A 119 1.27 -21.35 -3.21
N LEU A 120 1.11 -21.42 -4.53
CA LEU A 120 1.69 -20.50 -5.50
C LEU A 120 0.72 -19.40 -5.91
N HIS A 121 -0.41 -19.25 -5.21
CA HIS A 121 -1.42 -18.26 -5.52
C HIS A 121 -1.96 -17.60 -4.26
N TYR A 122 -1.82 -16.29 -4.19
CA TYR A 122 -2.46 -15.43 -3.21
C TYR A 122 -3.65 -14.70 -3.82
N LYS A 123 -4.74 -14.56 -3.07
CA LYS A 123 -5.85 -13.73 -3.51
C LYS A 123 -5.69 -12.31 -2.98
N LEU A 124 -5.57 -11.33 -3.87
CA LEU A 124 -5.45 -9.92 -3.53
C LEU A 124 -6.83 -9.26 -3.50
N HIS A 125 -7.15 -8.54 -2.42
CA HIS A 125 -8.33 -7.67 -2.38
C HIS A 125 -8.00 -6.33 -3.02
N LEU A 126 -8.13 -6.26 -4.34
CA LEU A 126 -7.88 -5.06 -5.14
C LEU A 126 -9.18 -4.31 -5.42
N VAL A 127 -9.24 -3.05 -5.01
CA VAL A 127 -10.31 -2.12 -5.37
C VAL A 127 -9.88 -1.31 -6.58
N ASN A 128 -10.68 -1.36 -7.65
CA ASN A 128 -10.47 -0.54 -8.83
C ASN A 128 -11.18 0.80 -8.68
N LEU A 129 -10.41 1.88 -8.51
CA LEU A 129 -10.96 3.24 -8.37
C LEU A 129 -11.48 3.83 -9.68
N ASN A 130 -11.17 3.20 -10.82
CA ASN A 130 -11.56 3.66 -12.16
C ASN A 130 -12.95 3.17 -12.57
N ASP A 131 -13.48 2.16 -11.89
CA ASP A 131 -14.83 1.68 -12.15
C ASP A 131 -15.85 2.57 -11.41
N ASP A 132 -16.96 2.89 -12.07
CA ASP A 132 -18.06 3.69 -11.51
C ASP A 132 -19.17 2.83 -10.91
N GLY A 133 -18.96 1.51 -10.86
CA GLY A 133 -19.67 0.61 -9.96
C GLY A 133 -21.00 0.11 -10.50
N LYS A 134 -20.98 -1.09 -11.09
CA LYS A 134 -22.11 -2.04 -11.01
C LYS A 134 -21.67 -3.48 -10.79
N ASP A 135 -20.48 -3.88 -11.26
CA ASP A 135 -20.07 -5.30 -11.26
C ASP A 135 -18.71 -5.60 -10.59
N SER A 136 -17.98 -4.60 -10.11
CA SER A 136 -16.58 -4.73 -9.64
C SER A 136 -16.42 -5.29 -8.22
N TRP A 137 -17.51 -5.43 -7.47
CA TRP A 137 -17.49 -5.93 -6.08
C TRP A 137 -17.75 -7.44 -5.98
N PHE A 138 -18.04 -8.12 -7.10
CA PHE A 138 -18.17 -9.58 -7.16
C PHE A 138 -16.81 -10.30 -7.09
N VAL A 139 -15.95 -9.85 -6.19
CA VAL A 139 -14.80 -10.65 -5.78
C VAL A 139 -15.35 -11.65 -4.76
N ASN A 140 -15.50 -12.91 -5.19
CA ASN A 140 -15.77 -14.09 -4.37
C ASN A 140 -15.65 -13.85 -2.87
N ALA A 141 -16.68 -14.17 -2.07
CA ALA A 141 -16.70 -13.98 -0.61
C ALA A 141 -15.30 -14.10 0.01
N LEU A 142 -14.75 -12.97 0.46
CA LEU A 142 -13.48 -12.94 1.16
C LEU A 142 -13.73 -13.52 2.55
N ASN A 143 -13.26 -14.74 2.80
CA ASN A 143 -13.31 -15.32 4.14
C ASN A 143 -12.25 -14.62 5.01
N PRO A 144 -12.63 -13.89 6.08
CA PRO A 144 -11.68 -13.25 6.98
C PRO A 144 -10.66 -14.22 7.60
N GLU A 145 -11.02 -15.50 7.75
CA GLU A 145 -10.12 -16.54 8.28
C GLU A 145 -8.90 -16.80 7.39
N ASN A 146 -9.03 -16.54 6.08
CA ASN A 146 -7.95 -16.72 5.12
C ASN A 146 -7.06 -15.47 5.00
N GLN A 147 -7.38 -14.38 5.70
CA GLN A 147 -6.61 -13.15 5.62
C GLN A 147 -5.23 -13.34 6.22
N LEU A 148 -4.19 -13.04 5.43
CA LEU A 148 -2.81 -13.17 5.85
C LEU A 148 -2.33 -11.88 6.54
N GLN A 149 -1.46 -12.04 7.53
CA GLN A 149 -0.76 -10.92 8.14
C GLN A 149 0.35 -10.44 7.19
N VAL A 150 0.06 -9.40 6.43
CA VAL A 150 1.00 -8.76 5.50
C VAL A 150 1.43 -7.41 6.06
N ILE A 151 2.74 -7.15 6.04
CA ILE A 151 3.31 -5.85 6.42
C ILE A 151 3.03 -4.82 5.34
N LYS A 152 3.31 -5.18 4.08
CA LYS A 152 3.21 -4.26 2.95
C LYS A 152 3.14 -5.02 1.63
N VAL A 153 2.35 -4.50 0.70
CA VAL A 153 2.41 -4.85 -0.71
C VAL A 153 3.08 -3.70 -1.46
N VAL A 154 4.14 -4.00 -2.21
CA VAL A 154 4.88 -2.99 -2.97
C VAL A 154 4.92 -3.37 -4.43
N GLN A 155 4.55 -2.45 -5.31
CA GLN A 155 4.73 -2.64 -6.74
C GLN A 155 6.21 -2.44 -7.11
N LEU A 156 6.83 -3.46 -7.69
CA LEU A 156 8.19 -3.40 -8.20
C LEU A 156 8.21 -2.98 -9.68
N GLU A 157 7.28 -3.50 -10.47
CA GLU A 157 7.14 -3.24 -11.91
C GLU A 157 5.66 -3.26 -12.30
N TYR A 158 5.35 -3.03 -13.59
CA TYR A 158 3.97 -2.98 -14.12
C TYR A 158 3.10 -4.16 -13.65
N ASN A 159 3.59 -5.39 -13.76
CA ASN A 159 2.86 -6.60 -13.38
C ASN A 159 3.60 -7.44 -12.33
N THR A 160 4.34 -6.77 -11.43
CA THR A 160 5.17 -7.43 -10.41
C THR A 160 4.96 -6.75 -9.07
N LEU A 161 4.44 -7.50 -8.09
CA LEU A 161 4.29 -7.06 -6.70
C LEU A 161 5.20 -7.88 -5.79
N LEU A 162 5.70 -7.24 -4.74
CA LEU A 162 6.30 -7.87 -3.59
C LEU A 162 5.28 -7.86 -2.45
N ILE A 163 4.99 -9.04 -1.90
CA ILE A 163 4.20 -9.19 -0.68
C ILE A 163 5.17 -9.46 0.47
N CYS A 164 5.21 -8.55 1.44
CA CYS A 164 6.05 -8.68 2.62
C CYS A 164 5.26 -9.26 3.79
N PHE A 165 5.68 -10.41 4.28
CA PHE A 165 5.22 -11.01 5.52
C PHE A 165 6.19 -10.68 6.68
N PRO A 166 5.83 -11.00 7.93
CA PRO A 166 6.71 -10.79 9.07
C PRO A 166 8.10 -11.43 8.95
N THR A 167 8.21 -12.60 8.34
CA THR A 167 9.46 -13.38 8.32
C THR A 167 10.13 -13.47 6.95
N HIS A 168 9.38 -13.23 5.88
CA HIS A 168 9.84 -13.38 4.50
C HIS A 168 9.07 -12.44 3.57
N ALA A 169 9.54 -12.29 2.34
CA ALA A 169 8.76 -11.69 1.26
C ALA A 169 8.71 -12.61 0.04
N THR A 170 7.68 -12.47 -0.77
CA THR A 170 7.52 -13.21 -2.03
C THR A 170 7.17 -12.26 -3.15
N ILE A 171 7.56 -12.61 -4.36
CA ILE A 171 7.21 -11.87 -5.57
C ILE A 171 6.05 -12.55 -6.27
N VAL A 172 5.03 -11.78 -6.65
CA VAL A 172 3.84 -12.24 -7.37
C VAL A 172 3.55 -11.33 -8.56
N ASN A 173 2.69 -11.77 -9.48
CA ASN A 173 2.07 -10.87 -10.45
C ASN A 173 0.79 -10.20 -9.89
N LEU A 174 0.15 -9.31 -10.65
CA LEU A 174 -1.09 -8.63 -10.21
C LEU A 174 -2.27 -9.57 -9.98
N ASN A 175 -2.24 -10.77 -10.57
CA ASN A 175 -3.22 -11.81 -10.32
C ASN A 175 -2.91 -12.62 -9.06
N GLY A 176 -1.81 -12.30 -8.35
CA GLY A 176 -1.41 -12.95 -7.12
C GLY A 176 -0.68 -14.29 -7.32
N ARG A 177 -0.33 -14.68 -8.55
CA ARG A 177 0.51 -15.85 -8.79
C ARG A 177 1.96 -15.55 -8.46
N VAL A 178 2.56 -16.42 -7.68
CA VAL A 178 3.96 -16.41 -7.27
C VAL A 178 4.87 -16.55 -8.49
N LYS A 179 5.89 -15.70 -8.57
CA LYS A 179 6.99 -15.89 -9.52
C LYS A 179 7.91 -16.98 -8.99
N VAL A 180 8.09 -18.02 -9.81
CA VAL A 180 9.03 -19.12 -9.57
C VAL A 180 10.20 -19.00 -10.54
N ASP A 181 11.35 -19.52 -10.15
CA ASP A 181 12.51 -19.61 -11.03
C ASP A 181 12.35 -20.74 -12.09
N ARG A 182 13.41 -20.97 -12.89
CA ARG A 182 13.41 -21.99 -13.95
C ARG A 182 13.30 -23.42 -13.41
N GLU A 183 13.67 -23.63 -12.16
CA GLU A 183 13.64 -24.92 -11.48
C GLU A 183 12.31 -25.13 -10.71
N GLY A 184 11.45 -24.11 -10.70
CA GLY A 184 10.14 -24.14 -10.05
C GLY A 184 10.19 -23.74 -8.57
N TRP A 185 11.33 -23.26 -8.06
CA TRP A 185 11.43 -22.77 -6.70
C TRP A 185 10.79 -21.40 -6.58
N LYS A 186 10.07 -21.21 -5.48
CA LYS A 186 9.49 -19.91 -5.12
C LYS A 186 10.62 -18.95 -4.77
N ALA A 187 10.64 -17.80 -5.43
CA ALA A 187 11.51 -16.69 -5.06
C ALA A 187 11.02 -16.09 -3.72
N GLU A 188 11.51 -16.63 -2.61
CA GLU A 188 11.30 -16.09 -1.26
C GLU A 188 12.54 -15.35 -0.77
N LEU A 189 12.35 -14.12 -0.32
CA LEU A 189 13.37 -13.34 0.36
C LEU A 189 13.23 -13.58 1.86
N GLN A 190 14.14 -14.36 2.43
CA GLN A 190 14.11 -14.73 3.85
C GLN A 190 14.84 -13.69 4.71
N PHE A 191 14.15 -13.09 5.67
CA PHE A 191 14.72 -12.00 6.48
C PHE A 191 15.50 -12.49 7.71
N GLY A 192 15.19 -13.69 8.22
CA GLY A 192 15.83 -14.25 9.43
C GLY A 192 15.47 -13.53 10.75
N ALA A 193 14.55 -12.57 10.71
CA ALA A 193 14.00 -11.87 11.86
C ALA A 193 12.59 -11.38 11.53
N THR A 194 11.79 -11.10 12.56
CA THR A 194 10.48 -10.48 12.39
C THR A 194 10.64 -9.02 11.98
N ILE A 195 10.17 -8.69 10.79
CA ILE A 195 10.21 -7.36 10.18
C ILE A 195 9.00 -6.54 10.64
N HIS A 196 9.19 -5.23 10.77
CA HIS A 196 8.13 -4.26 11.10
C HIS A 196 7.77 -3.36 9.92
N SER A 197 8.73 -3.09 9.03
CA SER A 197 8.51 -2.30 7.82
C SER A 197 9.56 -2.59 6.76
N ILE A 198 9.26 -2.25 5.52
CA ILE A 198 10.18 -2.37 4.39
C ILE A 198 10.24 -1.11 3.54
N VAL A 199 11.38 -0.93 2.88
CA VAL A 199 11.59 0.02 1.79
C VAL A 199 12.12 -0.77 0.59
N CYS A 200 11.40 -0.73 -0.53
CA CYS A 200 11.91 -1.30 -1.79
C CYS A 200 12.73 -0.26 -2.54
N LEU A 201 13.91 -0.66 -2.98
CA LEU A 201 14.79 0.04 -3.89
C LEU A 201 14.67 -0.61 -5.28
N GLN A 202 15.46 -0.12 -6.24
CA GLN A 202 15.40 -0.59 -7.62
C GLN A 202 15.80 -2.07 -7.75
N ASP A 203 16.75 -2.53 -6.95
CA ASP A 203 17.40 -3.85 -7.04
C ASP A 203 17.34 -4.65 -5.72
N SER A 204 16.77 -4.08 -4.67
CA SER A 204 16.86 -4.62 -3.33
C SER A 204 15.71 -4.19 -2.42
N VAL A 205 15.59 -4.87 -1.29
CA VAL A 205 14.66 -4.53 -0.21
C VAL A 205 15.44 -4.29 1.07
N LEU A 206 15.16 -3.16 1.72
CA LEU A 206 15.59 -2.89 3.08
C LEU A 206 14.47 -3.26 4.05
N ALA A 207 14.72 -4.25 4.90
CA ALA A 207 13.79 -4.73 5.90
C ALA A 207 14.22 -4.27 7.29
N PHE A 208 13.33 -3.60 8.01
CA PHE A 208 13.59 -3.03 9.33
C PHE A 208 12.99 -3.93 10.42
N HIS A 209 13.80 -4.28 11.41
CA HIS A 209 13.40 -5.11 12.55
C HIS A 209 13.86 -4.46 13.85
N THR A 210 13.48 -5.03 14.99
CA THR A 210 13.75 -4.47 16.34
C THR A 210 15.23 -4.15 16.60
N HIS A 211 16.16 -4.86 15.94
CA HIS A 211 17.60 -4.79 16.21
C HIS A 211 18.41 -4.10 15.10
N GLY A 212 17.76 -3.60 14.04
CA GLY A 212 18.47 -2.98 12.93
C GLY A 212 17.71 -3.06 11.61
N LEU A 213 18.48 -3.07 10.52
CA LEU A 213 17.98 -3.24 9.16
C LEU A 213 18.78 -4.33 8.45
N ARG A 214 18.14 -4.98 7.49
CA ARG A 214 18.74 -5.98 6.60
C ARG A 214 18.42 -5.62 5.15
N GLY A 215 19.44 -5.55 4.31
CA GLY A 215 19.29 -5.46 2.85
C GLY A 215 19.28 -6.85 2.22
N ILE A 216 18.43 -7.07 1.22
CA ILE A 216 18.40 -8.30 0.40
C ILE A 216 18.26 -7.88 -1.07
N GLY A 217 19.18 -8.32 -1.93
CA GLY A 217 19.09 -8.12 -3.38
C GLY A 217 18.05 -9.03 -4.04
N PHE A 218 17.43 -8.56 -5.13
CA PHE A 218 16.49 -9.38 -5.90
C PHE A 218 17.18 -10.47 -6.75
N ASP A 219 18.49 -10.37 -6.94
CA ASP A 219 19.36 -11.32 -7.63
C ASP A 219 19.86 -12.46 -6.72
N GLY A 220 19.49 -12.46 -5.44
CA GLY A 220 19.86 -13.50 -4.48
C GLY A 220 21.28 -13.37 -3.91
N GLN A 221 21.89 -12.18 -3.99
CA GLN A 221 23.16 -11.84 -3.32
C GLN A 221 22.96 -10.93 -2.09
#